data_AF-A0AAX4L0G4-F1
#
_entry.id   AF-A0AAX4L0G4-F1
#
_cell.length_a   1.000
_cell.length_b   1.000
_cell.length_c   1.000
_cell.angle_alpha   90.00
_cell.angle_beta   90.00
_cell.angle_gamma   90.00
#
_symmetry.space_group_name_H-M   'P 1'
#
loop_
_entity.id
_entity.type
_entity.pdbx_description
1 polymer ?
#
loop_
_entity_poly.entity_id
_entity_poly.type
_entity_poly.pdbx_seq_one_letter_code
_entity_poly.pdbx_strand_id
1 'polypeptide(L)' 'MIRIISINSNSIEGFVDARCATGSYHVKIRIDGFKIIESECECGEKFCRHAVQLYLHYMRVRSNANHDKTLR' A
#
# COMPACT_ATOMS: atom_id res chain seq x y z
N MET A 1 -7.07 -9.51 -3.90
CA MET A 1 -7.44 -8.12 -4.20
C MET A 1 -6.63 -7.18 -3.32
N ILE A 2 -6.42 -5.93 -3.71
CA ILE A 2 -5.78 -4.92 -2.86
C ILE A 2 -6.79 -3.79 -2.71
N ARG A 3 -7.04 -3.35 -1.47
CA ARG A 3 -7.96 -2.25 -1.17
C ARG A 3 -7.27 -1.25 -0.28
N ILE A 4 -7.13 -0.01 -0.74
CA ILE A 4 -6.63 1.08 0.10
C ILE A 4 -7.80 1.62 0.92
N ILE A 5 -7.62 1.71 2.23
CA ILE A 5 -8.63 2.22 3.17
C ILE A 5 -8.39 3.70 3.44
N SER A 6 -7.11 4.08 3.62
CA SER A 6 -6.73 5.44 3.99
C SER A 6 -5.38 5.83 3.41
N ILE A 7 -5.28 7.08 2.96
CA ILE A 7 -4.05 7.71 2.48
C ILE A 7 -3.88 9.02 3.22
N ASN A 8 -2.85 9.11 4.05
CA ASN A 8 -2.37 10.34 4.66
C ASN A 8 -1.06 10.78 3.99
N SER A 9 -0.54 11.97 4.33
CA SER A 9 0.65 12.55 3.67
C SER A 9 1.85 11.60 3.57
N ASN A 10 2.09 10.79 4.61
CA ASN A 10 3.22 9.86 4.69
C ASN A 10 2.83 8.45 5.15
N SER A 11 1.53 8.12 5.23
CA SER A 11 1.09 6.79 5.65
C SER A 11 -0.07 6.28 4.81
N ILE A 12 0.01 5.01 4.43
CA ILE A 12 -1.01 4.30 3.66
C ILE A 12 -1.46 3.09 4.45
N GLU A 13 -2.77 2.92 4.54
CA GLU A 13 -3.42 1.79 5.21
C GLU A 13 -4.32 1.08 4.22
N GLY A 14 -4.27 -0.26 4.21
CA GLY A 14 -5.02 -1.05 3.27
C GLY A 14 -5.10 -2.53 3.62
N PHE A 15 -5.94 -3.24 2.89
CA PHE A 15 -6.07 -4.68 2.93
C PHE A 15 -5.42 -5.30 1.70
N VAL A 16 -4.59 -6.32 1.93
CA VAL A 16 -3.95 -7.11 0.88
C VAL A 16 -4.34 -8.57 1.05
N ASP A 17 -5.02 -9.14 0.06
CA ASP A 17 -5.31 -10.58 0.06
C ASP A 17 -4.02 -11.39 0.08
N ALA A 18 -3.99 -12.37 0.96
CA ALA A 18 -2.96 -13.39 0.95
C ALA A 18 -3.38 -14.55 0.08
N ARG A 19 -2.43 -15.07 -0.72
CA ARG A 19 -2.62 -16.37 -1.37
C ARG A 19 -2.54 -17.53 -0.38
N CYS A 20 -1.99 -17.29 0.81
CA CYS A 20 -1.60 -18.33 1.76
C CYS A 20 -2.68 -18.64 2.81
N ALA A 21 -3.57 -17.68 3.10
CA ALA A 21 -4.63 -17.81 4.09
C ALA A 21 -5.93 -17.26 3.50
N THR A 22 -7.07 -17.87 3.84
CA THR A 22 -8.40 -17.43 3.42
C THR A 22 -8.71 -16.07 4.06
N GLY A 23 -8.24 -14.98 3.45
CA GLY A 23 -8.46 -13.64 3.97
C GLY A 23 -7.51 -12.57 3.43
N SER A 24 -7.73 -11.35 3.90
CA SER A 24 -6.89 -10.20 3.64
C SER A 24 -6.18 -9.77 4.90
N TYR A 25 -4.88 -9.48 4.80
CA TYR A 25 -4.13 -8.88 5.90
C TYR A 25 -4.33 -7.37 5.88
N HIS A 26 -4.55 -6.79 7.06
CA HIS A 26 -4.42 -5.37 7.26
C HIS A 26 -2.93 -5.00 7.25
N VAL A 27 -2.62 -3.99 6.45
CA VAL A 27 -1.26 -3.53 6.20
C VAL A 27 -1.23 -2.01 6.32
N LYS A 28 -0.29 -1.54 7.11
CA LYS A 28 0.02 -0.12 7.28
C LYS A 28 1.46 0.11 6.87
N ILE A 29 1.68 1.03 5.95
CA ILE A 29 3.02 1.43 5.51
C ILE A 29 3.20 2.92 5.70
N ARG A 30 4.38 3.34 6.15
CA ARG A 30 4.82 4.73 6.08
C ARG A 30 5.82 4.89 4.96
N ILE A 31 5.63 5.95 4.19
CA ILE A 31 6.48 6.29 3.06
C ILE A 31 7.15 7.63 3.28
N ASP A 32 8.38 7.73 2.82
CA ASP A 32 9.10 8.99 2.68
C ASP A 32 9.59 9.10 1.23
N GLY A 33 9.01 10.03 0.49
CA GLY A 33 9.19 10.17 -0.96
C GLY A 33 8.82 8.88 -1.73
N PHE A 34 9.84 8.12 -2.12
CA PHE A 34 9.74 6.88 -2.90
C PHE A 34 10.25 5.64 -2.14
N LYS A 35 10.34 5.69 -0.82
CA LYS A 35 10.79 4.57 0.01
C LYS A 35 9.81 4.30 1.14
N ILE A 36 9.64 3.02 1.46
CA ILE A 36 8.94 2.59 2.68
C ILE A 36 9.92 2.73 3.84
N ILE A 37 9.57 3.54 4.83
CA ILE A 37 10.40 3.77 6.03
C ILE A 37 9.97 2.88 7.21
N GLU A 38 8.71 2.50 7.25
CA GLU A 38 8.13 1.65 8.30
C GLU A 38 6.96 0.88 7.71
N SER A 39 6.76 -0.34 8.18
CA SER A 39 5.64 -1.16 7.78
C SER A 39 5.21 -2.11 8.89
N GLU A 40 3.89 -2.24 9.03
CA GLU A 40 3.21 -3.07 10.00
C GLU A 40 2.17 -3.90 9.25
N CYS A 41 2.22 -5.22 9.47
CA CYS A 41 1.34 -6.16 8.81
C CYS A 41 0.90 -7.21 9.82
N GLU A 42 -0.38 -7.60 9.74
CA GLU A 42 -0.95 -8.65 10.58
C GLU A 42 -0.30 -10.04 10.39
N CYS A 43 0.53 -10.21 9.37
CA CYS A 43 1.32 -11.43 9.19
C CYS A 43 2.51 -11.54 10.17
N GLY A 44 2.77 -10.51 10.98
CA GLY A 44 3.82 -10.49 12.01
C GLY A 44 5.21 -10.08 11.51
N GLU A 45 5.41 -9.96 10.21
CA GLU A 45 6.68 -9.53 9.62
C GLU A 45 6.64 -8.03 9.31
N LYS A 46 7.72 -7.32 9.70
CA LYS A 46 7.86 -5.89 9.41
C LYS A 46 7.89 -5.62 7.91
N PHE A 47 8.71 -6.35 7.15
CA PHE A 47 8.85 -6.16 5.71
C PHE A 47 8.39 -7.42 4.96
N CYS A 48 7.09 -7.49 4.70
CA CYS A 48 6.47 -8.64 4.04
C CYS A 48 6.07 -8.31 2.61
N ARG A 49 5.72 -9.36 1.85
CA ARG A 49 5.17 -9.23 0.50
C ARG A 49 3.91 -8.34 0.47
N HIS A 50 3.09 -8.38 1.52
CA HIS A 50 1.86 -7.58 1.59
C HIS A 50 2.15 -6.07 1.61
N ALA A 51 3.12 -5.63 2.43
CA ALA A 51 3.58 -4.24 2.47
C ALA A 51 4.08 -3.76 1.11
N VAL A 52 4.89 -4.58 0.44
CA VAL A 52 5.42 -4.26 -0.90
C VAL A 52 4.27 -4.18 -1.93
N GLN A 53 3.31 -5.10 -1.89
CA GLN A 53 2.17 -5.07 -2.80
C GLN A 53 1.28 -3.83 -2.58
N LEU A 54 1.01 -3.46 -1.33
CA LEU A 54 0.26 -2.25 -1.02
C LEU A 54 0.97 -1.01 -1.56
N TYR A 55 2.29 -0.91 -1.33
CA TYR A 55 3.11 0.20 -1.82
C TYR A 55 3.08 0.31 -3.35
N LEU A 56 3.33 -0.78 -4.07
CA LEU A 56 3.30 -0.80 -5.53
C LEU A 56 1.92 -0.44 -6.08
N HIS A 57 0.85 -0.89 -5.42
CA HIS A 57 -0.51 -0.53 -5.81
C HIS A 57 -0.75 0.97 -5.60
N TYR A 58 -0.38 1.52 -4.45
CA TYR A 58 -0.45 2.95 -4.17
C TYR A 58 0.34 3.78 -5.19
N MET A 59 1.57 3.39 -5.54
CA MET A 59 2.37 4.08 -6.54
C MET A 59 1.69 4.14 -7.91
N ARG A 60 1.06 3.03 -8.34
CA ARG A 60 0.31 2.98 -9.61
C ARG A 60 -0.91 3.89 -9.58
N VAL A 61 -1.69 3.85 -8.50
CA VAL A 61 -2.90 4.67 -8.35
C VAL A 61 -2.53 6.16 -8.27
N ARG A 62 -1.50 6.52 -7.49
CA ARG A 62 -0.99 7.90 -7.39
C ARG A 62 -0.46 8.41 -8.73
N SER A 63 0.23 7.58 -9.50
CA SER A 63 0.71 7.95 -10.84
C SER A 63 -0.46 8.23 -11.80
N ASN A 64 -1.53 7.44 -11.74
CA ASN A 64 -2.72 7.67 -12.55
C ASN A 64 -3.50 8.93 -12.13
N ALA A 65 -3.61 9.21 -10.83
CA ALA A 65 -4.21 10.45 -10.32
C ALA A 65 -3.45 11.71 -10.76
N ASN A 66 -2.16 11.58 -11.13
CA ASN A 66 -1.37 12.67 -11.69
C ASN A 66 -1.57 12.80 -13.21
N HIS A 67 -1.80 11.69 -13.92
CA HIS A 67 -2.05 11.68 -15.37
C HIS A 67 -3.38 12.37 -15.74
N ASP A 68 -4.39 12.33 -14.86
CA ASP A 68 -5.66 13.02 -15.07
C ASP A 68 -5.55 14.56 -15.00
N LYS A 69 -4.47 15.10 -14.41
CA LYS A 69 -4.22 16.55 -14.32
C LYS A 69 -3.39 17.13 -15.46
N THR A 70 -2.87 16.28 -16.36
CA THR A 70 -2.02 16.71 -17.49
C THR A 70 -2.73 16.66 -18.84
N LEU A 71 -4.03 16.39 -18.88
CA LEU A 71 -4.89 16.39 -20.08
C LEU A 71 -5.93 17.52 -20.03
N ARG A 72 -5.51 18.73 -19.66
CA ARG A 72 -6.35 19.94 -19.79
C ARG A 72 -5.57 21.09 -20.41
#